data_AF-A0A7S4P345-F1
#
_entry.id   AF-A0A7S4P345-F1
#
_cell.length_a   1.000
_cell.length_b   1.000
_cell.length_c   1.000
_cell.angle_alpha   90.00
_cell.angle_beta   90.00
_cell.angle_gamma   90.00
#
_symmetry.space_group_name_H-M   'P 1'
#
loop_
_entity.id
_entity.type
_entity.pdbx_description
1 polymer ?
#
loop_
_entity_poly.entity_id
_entity_poly.type
_entity_poly.pdbx_seq_one_letter_code
_entity_poly.pdbx_strand_id
1 'polypeptide(L)'
;GREEGEEGEEKDFVVVGNMDHWKENDEQDYFESLPRTQSAKTLWESFEENKAGKQQMWKILSLDLITNEDTIYKTVMVPARGEIESKLPKHRTTTANKSKNYSKLLSPN
;
A
#
# COMPACT_ATOMS: atom_id res chain seq x y z
N GLY A 1 -2.13 -32.62 29.00
CA GLY A 1 -1.76 -31.23 28.70
C GLY A 1 -2.51 -30.82 27.47
N ARG A 2 -3.35 -29.80 27.57
CA ARG A 2 -4.01 -29.20 26.42
C ARG A 2 -3.29 -27.87 26.23
N GLU A 3 -2.58 -27.74 25.13
CA GLU A 3 -1.85 -26.51 24.77
C GLU A 3 -2.88 -25.38 24.63
N GLU A 4 -2.66 -24.30 25.37
CA GLU A 4 -3.43 -23.07 25.30
C GLU A 4 -3.19 -22.47 23.92
N GLY A 5 -4.26 -22.39 23.12
CA GLY A 5 -4.22 -21.67 21.85
C GLY A 5 -3.98 -20.20 22.14
N GLU A 6 -2.94 -19.63 21.53
CA GLU A 6 -2.61 -18.22 21.58
C GLU A 6 -3.88 -17.40 21.23
N GLU A 7 -4.35 -16.59 22.19
CA GLU A 7 -5.38 -15.58 21.96
C GLU A 7 -4.84 -14.62 20.89
N GLY A 8 -5.35 -14.75 19.65
CA GLY A 8 -5.03 -13.83 18.59
C GLY A 8 -5.53 -12.44 18.97
N GLU A 9 -4.60 -11.50 19.20
CA GLU A 9 -4.91 -10.08 19.42
C GLU A 9 -5.91 -9.60 18.35
N GLU A 10 -7.10 -9.20 18.78
CA GLU A 10 -8.12 -8.67 17.90
C GLU A 10 -7.59 -7.34 17.32
N LYS A 11 -7.41 -7.29 15.99
CA LYS A 11 -6.93 -6.08 15.30
C LYS A 11 -8.08 -5.35 14.66
N ASP A 12 -8.17 -4.05 14.93
CA ASP A 12 -9.21 -3.15 14.38
C ASP A 12 -9.05 -2.88 12.87
N PHE A 13 -8.04 -3.45 12.22
CA PHE A 13 -7.77 -3.21 10.80
C PHE A 13 -7.08 -4.39 10.13
N VAL A 14 -7.26 -4.46 8.81
CA VAL A 14 -6.59 -5.42 7.92
C VAL A 14 -6.00 -4.67 6.74
N VAL A 15 -4.75 -4.99 6.39
CA VAL A 15 -4.07 -4.48 5.19
C VAL A 15 -3.74 -5.66 4.29
N VAL A 16 -4.24 -5.63 3.06
CA VAL A 16 -4.03 -6.68 2.06
C VAL A 16 -3.31 -6.09 0.84
N GLY A 17 -2.33 -6.82 0.32
CA GLY A 17 -1.61 -6.49 -0.91
C GLY A 17 -1.87 -7.51 -2.01
N ASN A 18 -1.02 -7.52 -3.03
CA ASN A 18 -1.12 -8.47 -4.14
C ASN A 18 -0.57 -9.86 -3.80
N MET A 19 0.23 -9.97 -2.74
CA MET A 19 0.66 -11.28 -2.24
C MET A 19 -0.40 -11.89 -1.32
N ASP A 20 -0.82 -13.09 -1.70
CA ASP A 20 -1.45 -14.03 -0.79
C ASP A 20 -0.50 -14.23 0.41
N HIS A 21 -0.98 -13.97 1.63
CA HIS A 21 -0.21 -14.15 2.88
C HIS A 21 0.30 -15.59 3.12
N TRP A 22 -0.01 -16.52 2.21
CA TRP A 22 0.22 -17.96 2.27
C TRP A 22 0.91 -18.52 1.02
N LYS A 23 1.25 -17.68 0.03
CA LYS A 23 2.03 -18.12 -1.15
C LYS A 23 3.51 -17.85 -0.92
N GLU A 24 4.31 -18.91 -1.02
CA GLU A 24 5.75 -18.85 -0.73
C GLU A 24 6.63 -18.35 -1.88
N ASN A 25 6.12 -18.09 -3.10
CA ASN A 25 7.05 -18.07 -4.23
C ASN A 25 6.65 -17.32 -5.51
N ASP A 26 6.38 -16.02 -5.42
CA ASP A 26 6.49 -15.11 -6.58
C ASP A 26 7.43 -13.94 -6.19
N GLU A 27 8.74 -14.15 -6.32
CA GLU A 27 9.79 -13.22 -5.86
C GLU A 27 9.57 -11.78 -6.34
N GLN A 28 9.04 -11.59 -7.56
CA GLN A 28 8.85 -10.27 -8.15
C GLN A 28 7.67 -9.51 -7.50
N ASP A 29 6.55 -10.19 -7.25
CA ASP A 29 5.41 -9.62 -6.52
C ASP A 29 5.76 -9.41 -5.03
N TYR A 30 6.69 -10.20 -4.49
CA TYR A 30 7.20 -10.05 -3.13
C TYR A 30 7.92 -8.73 -2.90
N PHE A 31 8.85 -8.36 -3.78
CA PHE A 31 9.63 -7.13 -3.63
C PHE A 31 8.78 -5.86 -3.71
N GLU A 32 7.67 -5.88 -4.44
CA GLU A 32 6.81 -4.71 -4.60
C GLU A 32 5.61 -4.69 -3.66
N SER A 33 5.06 -5.85 -3.27
CA SER A 33 3.86 -5.92 -2.43
C SER A 33 4.17 -5.76 -0.93
N LEU A 34 5.28 -6.29 -0.42
CA LEU A 34 5.60 -6.18 1.02
C LEU A 34 5.88 -4.76 1.48
N PRO A 35 6.67 -3.94 0.74
CA PRO A 35 6.89 -2.56 1.15
C PRO A 35 5.58 -1.75 1.20
N ARG A 36 4.62 -2.05 0.30
CA ARG A 36 3.29 -1.42 0.28
C ARG A 36 2.47 -1.74 1.52
N THR A 37 2.31 -3.03 1.83
CA THR A 37 1.52 -3.48 2.97
C THR A 37 2.17 -3.05 4.29
N GLN A 38 3.49 -3.18 4.42
CA GLN A 38 4.20 -2.78 5.62
C GLN A 38 4.15 -1.27 5.85
N SER A 39 4.34 -0.44 4.80
CA SER A 39 4.24 1.02 4.94
C SER A 39 2.84 1.47 5.33
N ALA A 40 1.80 0.86 4.75
CA ALA A 40 0.41 1.16 5.09
C ALA A 40 0.10 0.82 6.55
N LYS A 41 0.53 -0.37 6.99
CA LYS A 41 0.36 -0.84 8.37
C LYS A 41 1.09 0.06 9.37
N THR A 42 2.37 0.33 9.15
CA THR A 42 3.17 1.18 10.06
C THR A 42 2.61 2.60 10.14
N LEU A 43 2.15 3.18 9.03
CA LEU A 43 1.54 4.51 9.07
C LEU A 43 0.17 4.49 9.77
N TRP A 44 -0.64 3.44 9.57
CA TRP A 44 -1.92 3.30 10.26
C TRP A 44 -1.73 3.19 11.77
N GLU A 45 -0.82 2.33 12.23
CA GLU A 45 -0.48 2.13 13.64
C GLU A 45 0.11 3.40 14.28
N SER A 46 0.72 4.30 13.48
CA SER A 46 1.23 5.58 13.99
C SER A 46 0.15 6.63 14.26
N PHE A 47 -1.08 6.43 13.77
CA PHE A 47 -2.18 7.32 14.10
C PHE A 47 -2.73 6.98 15.49
N GLU A 48 -2.94 8.00 16.31
CA GLU A 48 -3.70 7.83 17.55
C GLU A 48 -5.07 7.21 17.23
N GLU A 49 -5.53 6.25 18.03
CA GLU A 49 -6.78 5.48 17.80
C GLU A 49 -7.98 6.38 17.50
N ASN A 50 -8.11 7.50 18.24
CA ASN A 50 -9.21 8.47 18.08
C ASN A 50 -9.09 9.35 16.82
N LYS A 51 -7.99 9.26 16.09
CA LYS A 51 -7.72 10.02 14.87
C LYS A 51 -7.77 9.13 13.63
N ALA A 52 -7.96 7.82 13.75
CA ALA A 52 -8.11 6.95 12.58
C ALA A 52 -9.41 7.30 11.82
N GLY A 53 -9.27 7.76 10.58
CA GLY A 53 -10.42 8.24 9.82
C GLY A 53 -10.11 8.51 8.34
N LYS A 54 -11.11 9.06 7.65
CA LYS A 54 -11.06 9.34 6.20
C LYS A 54 -9.82 10.12 5.76
N GLN A 55 -9.40 11.13 6.54
CA GLN A 55 -8.23 11.95 6.21
C GLN A 55 -6.92 11.15 6.32
N GLN A 56 -6.80 10.28 7.33
CA GLN A 56 -5.67 9.41 7.58
C GLN A 56 -5.54 8.36 6.49
N MET A 57 -6.68 7.80 6.05
CA MET A 57 -6.70 6.89 4.90
C MET A 57 -6.18 7.58 3.64
N TRP A 58 -6.58 8.82 3.39
CA TRP A 58 -6.03 9.60 2.27
C TRP A 58 -4.52 9.86 2.39
N LYS A 59 -3.98 10.04 3.61
CA LYS A 59 -2.54 10.16 3.83
C LYS A 59 -1.80 8.87 3.48
N ILE A 60 -2.30 7.72 3.94
CA ILE A 60 -1.74 6.40 3.58
C ILE A 60 -1.77 6.21 2.07
N LEU A 61 -2.94 6.39 1.47
CA LEU A 61 -3.11 6.28 0.03
C LEU A 61 -2.31 7.33 -0.76
N SER A 62 -1.64 8.30 -0.13
CA SER A 62 -0.78 9.26 -0.82
C SER A 62 0.71 8.97 -0.68
N LEU A 63 1.10 7.89 0.01
CA LEU A 63 2.49 7.44 0.05
C LEU A 63 2.94 6.97 -1.33
N ASP A 64 4.14 7.37 -1.77
CA ASP A 64 4.69 7.00 -3.09
C ASP A 64 4.89 5.50 -3.24
N LEU A 65 5.19 4.79 -2.15
CA LEU A 65 5.27 3.32 -2.17
C LEU A 65 3.91 2.69 -2.48
N ILE A 66 2.80 3.32 -2.06
CA ILE A 66 1.43 2.82 -2.26
C ILE A 66 0.83 3.33 -3.57
N THR A 67 1.10 4.59 -3.95
CA THR A 67 0.70 5.19 -5.22
C THR A 67 1.85 5.12 -6.22
N ASN A 68 1.90 4.04 -7.00
CA ASN A 68 2.91 3.82 -8.03
C ASN A 68 2.35 4.10 -9.45
N GLU A 69 3.14 3.78 -10.48
CA GLU A 69 2.78 4.01 -11.89
C GLU A 69 1.59 3.15 -12.37
N ASP A 70 1.34 2.02 -11.70
CA ASP A 70 0.21 1.13 -12.01
C ASP A 70 -1.09 1.57 -11.32
N THR A 71 -1.01 2.53 -10.41
CA THR A 71 -2.20 3.03 -9.70
C THR A 71 -3.09 3.83 -10.66
N ILE A 72 -4.30 3.34 -10.91
CA ILE A 72 -5.27 4.02 -11.79
C ILE A 72 -6.11 5.04 -11.02
N TYR A 73 -6.61 4.65 -9.84
CA TYR A 73 -7.43 5.47 -8.97
C TYR A 73 -7.26 5.03 -7.51
N LYS A 74 -7.71 5.89 -6.61
CA LYS A 74 -7.67 5.67 -5.16
C LYS A 74 -9.04 5.98 -4.60
N THR A 75 -9.52 5.15 -3.68
CA THR A 75 -10.88 5.26 -3.14
C THR A 75 -10.86 5.13 -1.62
N VAL A 76 -11.61 5.99 -0.95
CA VAL A 76 -11.90 5.89 0.48
C VAL A 76 -13.41 5.79 0.66
N MET A 77 -13.85 4.80 1.46
CA MET A 77 -15.25 4.55 1.76
C MET A 77 -15.49 4.60 3.26
N VAL A 78 -16.60 5.21 3.67
CA VAL A 78 -17.10 5.19 5.06
C VAL A 78 -18.57 4.76 5.02
N PRO A 79 -18.85 3.43 5.01
CA PRO A 79 -20.20 2.91 4.77
C PRO A 79 -21.24 3.39 5.79
N ALA A 80 -20.88 3.48 7.06
CA ALA A 80 -21.76 3.98 8.13
C ALA A 80 -22.27 5.42 7.90
N ARG A 81 -21.57 6.19 7.05
CA ARG A 81 -21.95 7.56 6.66
C ARG A 81 -22.45 7.67 5.21
N GLY A 82 -22.49 6.56 4.47
CA GLY A 82 -22.80 6.57 3.04
C GLY A 82 -21.79 7.34 2.19
N GLU A 83 -20.55 7.53 2.66
CA GLU A 83 -19.54 8.30 1.96
C GLU A 83 -18.66 7.41 1.07
N ILE A 84 -18.49 7.81 -0.18
CA ILE A 84 -17.49 7.26 -1.10
C ILE A 84 -16.79 8.43 -1.80
N GLU A 85 -15.45 8.42 -1.80
CA GLU A 85 -14.65 9.43 -2.47
C GLU A 85 -13.55 8.76 -3.27
N SER A 86 -13.44 9.09 -4.56
CA SER A 86 -12.41 8.55 -5.45
C SER A 86 -11.59 9.68 -6.09
N LYS A 87 -10.28 9.48 -6.21
CA LYS A 87 -9.33 10.43 -6.80
C LYS A 87 -8.39 9.74 -7.77
N LEU A 88 -8.08 10.42 -8.87
CA LEU A 88 -6.97 10.03 -9.74
C LEU A 88 -5.64 10.40 -9.06
N PRO A 89 -4.59 9.58 -9.19
CA PRO A 89 -3.27 9.93 -8.70
C PRO A 89 -2.71 11.12 -9.48
N LYS A 90 -1.94 11.98 -8.80
CA LYS A 90 -1.33 13.18 -9.41
C LYS A 90 -0.22 12.82 -10.40
N HIS A 91 0.35 11.62 -10.33
CA HIS A 91 1.35 11.14 -11.28
C HIS A 91 0.71 10.66 -12.59
N ARG A 92 0.30 11.62 -13.42
CA ARG A 92 0.41 11.45 -14.87
C ARG A 92 1.74 12.05 -15.31
N THR A 93 2.86 11.46 -14.89
CA THR A 93 4.09 11.60 -15.66
C THR A 93 3.93 10.69 -16.86
N THR A 94 3.54 11.28 -18.00
CA THR A 94 3.68 10.67 -19.32
C THR A 94 5.02 9.97 -19.40
N THR A 95 5.00 8.65 -19.63
CA THR A 95 6.13 7.73 -19.81
C THR A 95 7.01 8.05 -21.03
N ALA A 96 7.01 9.29 -21.51
CA ALA A 96 7.85 9.73 -22.62
C ALA A 96 9.34 9.94 -22.25
N ASN A 97 9.74 9.89 -20.96
CA ASN A 97 11.11 10.25 -20.56
C ASN A 97 11.90 9.21 -19.75
N LYS A 98 11.35 8.06 -19.35
CA LYS A 98 12.12 7.07 -18.57
C LYS A 98 13.02 6.14 -19.40
N SER A 99 12.82 6.04 -20.72
CA SER A 99 13.65 5.21 -21.60
C SER A 99 15.06 5.78 -21.89
N LYS A 100 15.37 7.03 -21.50
CA LYS A 100 16.67 7.67 -21.82
C LYS A 100 17.77 7.53 -20.77
N ASN A 101 17.46 7.06 -19.55
CA ASN A 101 18.45 7.06 -18.46
C ASN A 101 19.13 5.72 -18.19
N TYR A 102 18.56 4.59 -18.62
CA TYR A 102 19.19 3.28 -18.42
C TYR A 102 20.33 2.99 -19.40
N SER A 103 20.32 3.57 -20.61
CA SER A 103 21.39 3.39 -21.60
C SER A 103 22.70 4.11 -21.23
N LYS A 104 22.64 5.15 -20.39
CA LYS A 104 23.82 5.87 -19.91
C LYS A 104 24.53 5.19 -18.74
N LEU A 105 23.86 4.28 -18.03
CA LEU A 105 24.43 3.58 -16.87
C LEU A 105 25.09 2.23 -17.24
N LEU A 106 24.89 1.76 -18.48
CA LEU A 106 25.41 0.47 -18.97
C LEU A 106 26.43 0.62 -20.10
N SER A 107 26.88 1.83 -20.40
CA SER A 107 27.99 2.06 -21.33
C SER A 107 29.29 2.13 -20.53
N PRO A 108 30.19 1.13 -20.63
CA PRO A 108 31.50 1.22 -19.99
C PRO A 108 32.34 2.28 -20.71
N ASN A 109 33.01 3.14 -19.94
CA ASN A 109 34.14 3.94 -20.44
C ASN A 109 35.32 3.04 -20.78
#